data_AF-A0A8J3JQ72-F1
#
_entry.id   AF-A0A8J3JQ72-F1
#
_cell.length_a   1.000
_cell.length_b   1.000
_cell.length_c   1.000
_cell.angle_alpha   90.00
_cell.angle_beta   90.00
_cell.angle_gamma   90.00
#
_symmetry.space_group_name_H-M   'P 1'
#
loop_
_entity.id
_entity.type
_entity.pdbx_description
1 polymer ?
#
loop_
_entity_poly.entity_id
_entity_poly.type
_entity_poly.pdbx_seq_one_letter_code
_entity_poly.pdbx_strand_id
1 'polypeptide(L)'
;MEPRQVACRGSTVSRGCLEAGVRLSAVRRASFYDLHFGVLPGGARKDAHHIRGTIAEIKADLAAELAQGLNLYLLCWYGATLSLDVYQHGIRTESIDLHPYVTIAVEGYPDITFTGPGRPLGHDFEADDETDEGSLSEQFLIGDLEEVTTVTVDWTRITVPALLGEVARPGGFVTVRAAEFGEVEGEADEKALRDAGYIPYGCTDSES
;
A
#
# COMPACT_ATOMS: atom_id res chain seq x y z
N MET A 1 -64.33 -20.16 -31.42
CA MET A 1 -64.83 -18.90 -30.83
C MET A 1 -63.61 -18.19 -30.26
N GLU A 2 -62.97 -17.33 -31.06
CA GLU A 2 -62.07 -16.30 -30.53
C GLU A 2 -62.92 -15.25 -29.79
N PRO A 3 -62.35 -14.50 -28.82
CA PRO A 3 -61.79 -13.20 -29.21
C PRO A 3 -60.56 -12.70 -28.41
N ARG A 4 -59.72 -11.98 -29.19
CA ARG A 4 -59.08 -10.68 -28.90
C ARG A 4 -57.85 -10.60 -27.99
N GLN A 5 -56.74 -10.30 -28.66
CA GLN A 5 -55.58 -9.56 -28.20
C GLN A 5 -55.96 -8.21 -27.56
N VAL A 6 -55.26 -7.85 -26.47
CA VAL A 6 -55.02 -6.45 -26.09
C VAL A 6 -53.52 -6.28 -25.94
N ALA A 7 -52.96 -5.41 -26.78
CA ALA A 7 -51.61 -4.92 -26.68
C ALA A 7 -51.55 -3.79 -25.64
N CYS A 8 -50.61 -3.86 -24.71
CA CYS A 8 -50.15 -2.70 -23.95
C CYS A 8 -48.66 -2.50 -24.28
N ARG A 9 -48.38 -1.55 -25.16
CA ARG A 9 -47.09 -0.85 -25.23
C ARG A 9 -47.07 0.22 -24.15
N GLY A 10 -45.97 0.26 -23.38
CA GLY A 10 -45.72 1.30 -22.38
C GLY A 10 -44.27 1.24 -21.93
N SER A 11 -43.38 1.77 -22.78
CA SER A 11 -42.00 2.09 -22.46
C SER A 11 -41.98 3.20 -21.40
N THR A 12 -41.27 3.02 -20.29
CA THR A 12 -40.54 4.12 -19.64
C THR A 12 -39.33 3.56 -18.90
N VAL A 13 -38.16 3.92 -19.42
CA VAL A 13 -36.86 3.82 -18.80
C VAL A 13 -36.83 4.66 -17.53
N SER A 14 -36.34 4.10 -16.43
CA SER A 14 -35.67 4.83 -15.33
C SER A 14 -34.82 3.80 -14.61
N ARG A 15 -33.57 3.58 -15.06
CA ARG A 15 -32.37 4.16 -14.44
C ARG A 15 -32.54 4.35 -12.92
N GLY A 16 -32.50 3.24 -12.20
CA GLY A 16 -32.10 3.20 -10.80
C GLY A 16 -30.63 2.78 -10.71
N CYS A 17 -29.73 3.49 -11.39
CA CYS A 17 -28.34 3.51 -10.91
C CYS A 17 -28.40 4.30 -9.62
N LEU A 18 -28.33 3.57 -8.50
CA LEU A 18 -27.91 4.15 -7.24
C LEU A 18 -26.51 4.71 -7.48
N GLU A 19 -26.43 5.98 -7.90
CA GLU A 19 -25.33 6.83 -7.52
C GLU A 19 -25.37 6.85 -6.00
N ALA A 20 -24.64 5.92 -5.39
CA ALA A 20 -24.26 6.00 -4.00
C ALA A 20 -23.37 7.22 -3.90
N GLY A 21 -23.98 8.42 -3.84
CA GLY A 21 -23.33 9.60 -3.33
C GLY A 21 -22.72 9.18 -2.01
N VAL A 22 -21.40 9.22 -1.94
CA VAL A 22 -20.65 8.95 -0.72
C VAL A 22 -21.16 9.97 0.28
N ARG A 23 -22.13 9.58 1.10
CA ARG A 23 -22.61 10.42 2.19
C ARG A 23 -21.42 10.58 3.11
N LEU A 24 -20.82 11.76 3.04
CA LEU A 24 -19.85 12.26 3.98
C LEU A 24 -20.53 12.41 5.33
N SER A 25 -20.80 11.29 6.00
CA SER A 25 -20.63 11.28 7.44
C SER A 25 -19.19 11.72 7.64
N ALA A 26 -19.03 12.97 8.09
CA ALA A 26 -17.79 13.69 8.44
C ALA A 26 -16.52 12.86 8.25
N VAL A 27 -15.49 13.35 7.57
CA VAL A 27 -14.19 12.68 7.56
C VAL A 27 -13.71 12.55 9.00
N ARG A 28 -14.10 11.44 9.64
CA ARG A 28 -13.93 11.24 11.06
C ARG A 28 -12.48 10.88 11.22
N ARG A 29 -11.91 11.41 12.31
CA ARG A 29 -10.61 11.02 12.81
C ARG A 29 -10.66 9.55 13.24
N ALA A 30 -10.59 8.66 12.26
CA ALA A 30 -10.56 7.23 12.44
C ALA A 30 -9.13 6.77 12.70
N SER A 31 -8.99 5.64 13.36
CA SER A 31 -7.73 4.94 13.56
C SER A 31 -7.47 3.99 12.40
N PHE A 32 -6.22 3.89 11.97
CA PHE A 32 -5.81 3.05 10.83
C PHE A 32 -4.32 2.74 10.90
N TYR A 33 -3.92 1.74 10.14
CA TYR A 33 -2.52 1.47 9.80
C TYR A 33 -2.22 2.02 8.42
N ASP A 34 -1.02 2.56 8.24
CA ASP A 34 -0.46 2.92 6.94
C ASP A 34 0.84 2.13 6.76
N LEU A 35 0.83 1.17 5.82
CA LEU A 35 2.06 0.57 5.32
C LEU A 35 2.58 1.42 4.18
N HIS A 36 3.72 2.08 4.41
CA HIS A 36 4.38 2.94 3.44
C HIS A 36 5.59 2.23 2.84
N PHE A 37 5.61 2.15 1.51
CA PHE A 37 6.77 1.75 0.71
C PHE A 37 7.11 2.92 -0.21
N GLY A 38 8.26 3.56 -0.01
CA GLY A 38 8.61 4.77 -0.76
C GLY A 38 10.08 4.84 -1.14
N VAL A 39 10.38 5.43 -2.29
CA VAL A 39 11.74 5.77 -2.73
C VAL A 39 11.77 7.27 -2.98
N LEU A 40 12.71 7.97 -2.33
CA LEU A 40 12.86 9.41 -2.51
C LEU A 40 13.22 9.75 -3.98
N PRO A 41 12.85 10.95 -4.47
CA PRO A 41 13.09 11.34 -5.86
C PRO A 41 14.56 11.18 -6.28
N GLY A 42 14.80 10.46 -7.38
CA GLY A 42 16.14 10.15 -7.90
C GLY A 42 16.07 9.34 -9.21
N GLY A 43 16.85 8.26 -9.30
CA GLY A 43 16.85 7.34 -10.46
C GLY A 43 15.63 6.41 -10.53
N ALA A 44 14.85 6.30 -9.45
CA ALA A 44 13.56 5.60 -9.38
C ALA A 44 12.61 6.39 -8.48
N ARG A 45 11.29 6.17 -8.63
CA ARG A 45 10.27 6.78 -7.79
C ARG A 45 9.16 5.80 -7.47
N LYS A 46 8.86 5.66 -6.18
CA LYS A 46 7.71 4.92 -5.65
C LYS A 46 7.20 5.64 -4.41
N ASP A 47 5.89 5.68 -4.24
CA ASP A 47 5.24 6.24 -3.06
C ASP A 47 3.90 5.51 -2.86
N ALA A 48 4.01 4.29 -2.34
CA ALA A 48 2.90 3.38 -2.12
C ALA A 48 2.44 3.45 -0.65
N HIS A 49 1.15 3.69 -0.47
CA HIS A 49 0.48 3.70 0.83
C HIS A 49 -0.64 2.66 0.85
N HIS A 50 -0.64 1.79 1.85
CA HIS A 50 -1.70 0.82 2.09
C HIS A 50 -2.41 1.15 3.40
N ILE A 51 -3.56 1.82 3.26
CA ILE A 51 -4.40 2.20 4.39
C ILE A 51 -5.30 1.03 4.78
N ARG A 52 -5.12 0.49 5.98
CA ARG A 52 -5.88 -0.68 6.48
C ARG A 52 -6.41 -0.52 7.89
N GLY A 53 -7.50 -1.24 8.16
CA GLY A 53 -8.14 -1.30 9.47
C GLY A 53 -7.63 -2.45 10.33
N THR A 54 -6.87 -3.39 9.77
CA THR A 54 -6.36 -4.55 10.50
C THR A 54 -4.90 -4.87 10.16
N ILE A 55 -4.19 -5.46 11.13
CA ILE A 55 -2.82 -5.94 10.91
C ILE A 55 -2.77 -7.13 9.92
N ALA A 56 -3.86 -7.89 9.79
CA ALA A 56 -3.92 -9.01 8.85
C ALA A 56 -3.87 -8.53 7.40
N GLU A 57 -4.56 -7.44 7.09
CA GLU A 57 -4.48 -6.82 5.76
C GLU A 57 -3.08 -6.25 5.49
N ILE A 58 -2.49 -5.55 6.47
CA ILE A 58 -1.10 -5.04 6.35
C ILE A 58 -0.11 -6.16 6.04
N LYS A 59 -0.24 -7.33 6.69
CA LYS A 59 0.59 -8.50 6.41
C LYS A 59 0.43 -8.99 4.97
N ALA A 60 -0.80 -9.00 4.47
CA ALA A 60 -1.09 -9.44 3.11
C ALA A 60 -0.56 -8.44 2.07
N ASP A 61 -0.75 -7.14 2.30
CA ASP A 61 -0.24 -6.09 1.41
C ASP A 61 1.29 -6.08 1.38
N LEU A 62 1.95 -6.19 2.54
CA LEU A 62 3.42 -6.28 2.59
C LEU A 62 3.94 -7.51 1.84
N ALA A 63 3.29 -8.66 1.98
CA ALA A 63 3.67 -9.85 1.24
C ALA A 63 3.50 -9.66 -0.28
N ALA A 64 2.44 -8.98 -0.72
CA ALA A 64 2.22 -8.68 -2.13
C ALA A 64 3.22 -7.65 -2.70
N GLU A 65 3.61 -6.65 -1.91
CA GLU A 65 4.67 -5.70 -2.30
C GLU A 65 6.02 -6.42 -2.42
N LEU A 66 6.39 -7.23 -1.43
CA LEU A 66 7.68 -7.93 -1.42
C LEU A 66 7.75 -9.15 -2.35
N ALA A 67 6.64 -9.55 -2.97
CA ALA A 67 6.64 -10.59 -4.00
C ALA A 67 7.12 -10.08 -5.36
N GLN A 68 7.19 -8.76 -5.56
CA GLN A 68 7.57 -8.17 -6.85
C GLN A 68 9.09 -7.95 -6.89
N GLY A 69 9.76 -8.48 -7.92
CA GLY A 69 11.21 -8.35 -8.09
C GLY A 69 11.68 -6.89 -8.08
N LEU A 70 10.93 -6.01 -8.75
CA LEU A 70 11.21 -4.57 -8.79
C LEU A 70 11.25 -3.94 -7.38
N ASN A 71 10.33 -4.33 -6.50
CA ASN A 71 10.31 -3.78 -5.13
C ASN A 71 11.50 -4.28 -4.31
N LEU A 72 11.93 -5.52 -4.51
CA LEU A 72 13.15 -6.04 -3.87
C LEU A 72 14.39 -5.32 -4.39
N TYR A 73 14.44 -5.03 -5.69
CA TYR A 73 15.47 -4.18 -6.26
C TYR A 73 15.49 -2.78 -5.61
N LEU A 74 14.33 -2.13 -5.46
CA LEU A 74 14.25 -0.82 -4.81
C LEU A 74 14.68 -0.87 -3.33
N LEU A 75 14.33 -1.93 -2.62
CA LEU A 75 14.70 -2.12 -1.21
C LEU A 75 16.21 -2.27 -1.03
N CYS A 76 16.85 -3.05 -1.90
CA CYS A 76 18.27 -3.37 -1.83
C CYS A 76 19.18 -2.26 -2.40
N TRP A 77 18.85 -1.69 -3.56
CA TRP A 77 19.75 -0.75 -4.28
C TRP A 77 19.35 0.73 -4.17
N TYR A 78 18.08 1.04 -3.90
CA TYR A 78 17.59 2.43 -3.85
C TYR A 78 17.30 2.93 -2.44
N GLY A 79 17.55 2.09 -1.43
CA GLY A 79 17.30 2.42 -0.04
C GLY A 79 15.86 2.83 0.22
N ALA A 80 14.93 2.08 -0.35
CA ALA A 80 13.50 2.30 -0.13
C ALA A 80 13.20 2.43 1.37
N THR A 81 12.26 3.31 1.69
CA THR A 81 11.61 3.37 3.00
C THR A 81 10.55 2.29 3.06
N LEU A 82 10.52 1.55 4.17
CA LEU A 82 9.54 0.51 4.43
C LEU A 82 9.10 0.66 5.89
N SER A 83 7.95 1.27 6.11
CA SER A 83 7.46 1.58 7.46
C SER A 83 6.00 1.21 7.66
N LEU A 84 5.69 0.83 8.90
CA LEU A 84 4.32 0.68 9.38
C LEU A 84 4.02 1.81 10.36
N ASP A 85 3.16 2.74 9.94
CA ASP A 85 2.70 3.84 10.75
C ASP A 85 1.34 3.51 11.39
N VAL A 86 1.19 3.85 12.67
CA VAL A 86 -0.03 3.63 13.44
C VAL A 86 -0.70 4.97 13.71
N TYR A 87 -1.88 5.17 13.12
CA TYR A 87 -2.70 6.35 13.34
C TYR A 87 -3.81 6.02 14.32
N GLN A 88 -3.88 6.78 15.42
CA GLN A 88 -4.96 6.72 16.39
C GLN A 88 -5.75 8.01 16.29
N HIS A 89 -7.04 7.91 15.97
CA HIS A 89 -7.92 9.06 15.76
C HIS A 89 -7.31 10.10 14.80
N GLY A 90 -6.82 9.66 13.63
CA GLY A 90 -6.19 10.51 12.63
C GLY A 90 -4.85 11.13 13.01
N ILE A 91 -4.24 10.71 14.13
CA ILE A 91 -2.93 11.20 14.58
C ILE A 91 -1.93 10.06 14.55
N ARG A 92 -0.78 10.24 13.89
CA ARG A 92 0.30 9.26 13.93
C ARG A 92 0.88 9.16 15.33
N THR A 93 0.69 8.00 15.95
CA THR A 93 1.17 7.70 17.31
C THR A 93 2.46 6.88 17.32
N GLU A 94 2.69 6.09 16.27
CA GLU A 94 3.87 5.26 16.15
C GLU A 94 4.28 5.14 14.69
N SER A 95 5.58 4.92 14.46
CA SER A 95 6.18 4.66 13.16
C SER A 95 7.24 3.59 13.35
N ILE A 96 7.06 2.44 12.70
CA ILE A 96 7.90 1.26 12.86
C ILE A 96 8.65 1.04 11.57
N ASP A 97 9.99 1.10 11.61
CA ASP A 97 10.85 0.69 10.51
C ASP A 97 10.81 -0.84 10.37
N LEU A 98 10.39 -1.34 9.21
CA LEU A 98 10.21 -2.77 8.98
C LEU A 98 11.48 -3.46 8.48
N HIS A 99 12.49 -2.71 8.00
CA HIS A 99 13.72 -3.27 7.45
C HIS A 99 14.38 -4.35 8.33
N PRO A 100 14.58 -4.14 9.65
CA PRO A 100 15.30 -5.10 10.49
C PRO A 100 14.59 -6.45 10.69
N TYR A 101 13.36 -6.57 10.18
CA TYR A 101 12.53 -7.76 10.29
C TYR A 101 12.36 -8.49 8.95
N VAL A 102 12.90 -7.96 7.86
CA VAL A 102 12.86 -8.56 6.52
C VAL A 102 14.12 -9.40 6.28
N THR A 103 13.95 -10.58 5.69
CA THR A 103 15.04 -11.41 5.15
C THR A 103 14.67 -11.87 3.75
N ILE A 104 15.57 -11.65 2.80
CA ILE A 104 15.43 -12.08 1.41
C ILE A 104 16.45 -13.21 1.19
N ALA A 105 15.95 -14.40 0.88
CA ALA A 105 16.77 -15.54 0.50
C ALA A 105 16.63 -15.77 -1.00
N VAL A 106 17.76 -15.77 -1.71
CA VAL A 106 17.85 -16.09 -3.14
C VAL A 106 18.72 -17.34 -3.27
N GLU A 107 18.28 -18.34 -4.02
CA GLU A 107 19.06 -19.57 -4.20
C GLU A 107 20.46 -19.24 -4.77
N GLY A 108 21.51 -19.75 -4.11
CA GLY A 108 22.90 -19.51 -4.51
C GLY A 108 23.55 -18.25 -3.90
N TYR A 109 22.79 -17.40 -3.21
CA TYR A 109 23.29 -16.18 -2.56
C TYR A 109 23.19 -16.26 -1.03
N PRO A 110 24.05 -15.54 -0.28
CA PRO A 110 23.83 -15.35 1.14
C PRO A 110 22.53 -14.57 1.39
N ASP A 111 21.85 -14.86 2.50
CA ASP A 111 20.65 -14.14 2.91
C ASP A 111 20.92 -12.62 3.00
N ILE A 112 20.04 -11.85 2.37
CA ILE A 112 20.04 -10.39 2.45
C ILE A 112 19.18 -9.98 3.64
N THR A 113 19.78 -9.22 4.55
CA THR A 113 19.10 -8.65 5.74
C THR A 113 19.36 -7.15 5.82
N PHE A 114 18.66 -6.44 6.69
CA PHE A 114 18.77 -4.97 6.77
C PHE A 114 19.00 -4.49 8.20
N THR A 115 19.78 -3.43 8.34
CA THR A 115 19.92 -2.71 9.63
C THR A 115 19.12 -1.41 9.68
N GLY A 116 18.46 -1.05 8.58
CA GLY A 116 17.65 0.14 8.37
C GLY A 116 17.53 0.46 6.88
N PRO A 117 16.91 1.59 6.50
CA PRO A 117 16.73 2.00 5.11
C PRO A 117 18.07 2.18 4.39
N GLY A 118 18.22 1.56 3.22
CA GLY A 118 19.44 1.64 2.41
C GLY A 118 20.68 1.02 3.05
N ARG A 119 20.49 0.10 4.01
CA ARG A 119 21.59 -0.62 4.68
C ARG A 119 21.40 -2.14 4.59
N PRO A 120 21.36 -2.70 3.37
CA PRO A 120 21.36 -4.15 3.20
C PRO A 120 22.71 -4.74 3.63
N LEU A 121 22.68 -5.97 4.10
CA LEU A 121 23.81 -6.80 4.50
C LEU A 121 23.69 -8.17 3.85
N GLY A 122 24.81 -8.89 3.73
CA GLY A 122 24.85 -10.28 3.26
C GLY A 122 25.34 -10.44 1.82
N HIS A 123 25.13 -9.43 0.97
CA HIS A 123 25.65 -9.36 -0.38
C HIS A 123 26.54 -8.12 -0.55
N ASP A 124 27.56 -8.21 -1.41
CA ASP A 124 28.41 -7.07 -1.75
C ASP A 124 27.82 -6.32 -2.93
N PHE A 125 26.91 -5.39 -2.63
CA PHE A 125 26.16 -4.63 -3.64
C PHE A 125 27.02 -3.67 -4.47
N GLU A 126 28.23 -3.33 -4.00
CA GLU A 126 29.16 -2.48 -4.76
C GLU A 126 30.04 -3.31 -5.72
N ALA A 127 30.17 -4.61 -5.47
CA ALA A 127 30.96 -5.56 -6.26
C ALA A 127 30.11 -6.60 -7.01
N ASP A 128 28.80 -6.33 -7.20
CA ASP A 128 27.89 -7.14 -8.01
C ASP A 128 28.28 -6.99 -9.50
N ASP A 129 29.43 -7.58 -9.86
CA ASP A 129 29.97 -7.67 -11.20
C ASP A 129 29.13 -8.66 -12.03
N GLU A 130 28.91 -8.33 -13.31
CA GLU A 130 28.16 -9.16 -14.26
C GLU A 130 28.76 -10.59 -14.32
N THR A 131 27.97 -11.58 -13.89
CA THR A 131 28.25 -12.99 -14.19
C THR A 131 27.80 -13.32 -15.62
N ASP A 132 28.11 -14.52 -16.12
CA ASP A 132 27.56 -15.00 -17.40
C ASP A 132 26.01 -15.02 -17.41
N GLU A 133 25.36 -15.01 -16.23
CA GLU A 133 23.91 -14.98 -16.01
C GLU A 133 23.38 -13.58 -15.66
N GLY A 134 24.22 -12.53 -15.73
CA GLY A 134 23.89 -11.17 -15.31
C GLY A 134 24.20 -10.88 -13.85
N SER A 135 23.94 -9.65 -13.41
CA SER A 135 24.07 -9.23 -12.00
C SER A 135 22.79 -9.55 -11.23
N LEU A 136 22.88 -9.74 -9.91
CA LEU A 136 21.70 -9.95 -9.06
C LEU A 136 20.73 -8.76 -9.17
N SER A 137 21.30 -7.56 -9.29
CA SER A 137 20.56 -6.31 -9.49
C SER A 137 19.71 -6.32 -10.77
N GLU A 138 20.25 -6.79 -11.89
CA GLU A 138 19.56 -6.87 -13.17
C GLU A 138 18.43 -7.90 -13.12
N GLN A 139 18.70 -9.07 -12.54
CA GLN A 139 17.72 -10.14 -12.46
C GLN A 139 16.52 -9.77 -11.58
N PHE A 140 16.72 -9.04 -10.48
CA PHE A 140 15.60 -8.49 -9.69
C PHE A 140 14.83 -7.42 -10.47
N LEU A 141 15.52 -6.57 -11.22
CA LEU A 141 14.89 -5.50 -12.01
C LEU A 141 13.97 -6.05 -13.11
N ILE A 142 14.37 -7.12 -13.79
CA ILE A 142 13.59 -7.75 -14.87
C ILE A 142 12.59 -8.80 -14.37
N GLY A 143 12.69 -9.22 -13.10
CA GLY A 143 11.77 -10.16 -12.46
C GLY A 143 12.14 -11.64 -12.62
N ASP A 144 13.34 -11.97 -13.08
CA ASP A 144 13.75 -13.36 -13.36
C ASP A 144 13.96 -14.20 -12.09
N LEU A 145 14.09 -13.56 -10.92
CA LEU A 145 14.35 -14.22 -9.64
C LEU A 145 13.10 -14.50 -8.81
N GLU A 146 11.90 -14.13 -9.26
CA GLU A 146 10.69 -14.25 -8.45
C GLU A 146 10.38 -15.69 -8.01
N GLU A 147 10.72 -16.70 -8.83
CA GLU A 147 10.48 -18.11 -8.51
C GLU A 147 11.48 -18.71 -7.51
N VAL A 148 12.69 -18.15 -7.45
CA VAL A 148 13.79 -18.64 -6.59
C VAL A 148 14.05 -17.74 -5.38
N THR A 149 13.29 -16.65 -5.26
CA THR A 149 13.37 -15.72 -4.14
C THR A 149 12.30 -16.02 -3.12
N THR A 150 12.71 -16.15 -1.86
CA THR A 150 11.78 -16.22 -0.72
C THR A 150 12.02 -15.02 0.19
N VAL A 151 10.95 -14.26 0.46
CA VAL A 151 10.98 -13.16 1.41
C VAL A 151 10.23 -13.54 2.67
N THR A 152 10.86 -13.33 3.82
CA THR A 152 10.27 -13.58 5.13
C THR A 152 10.26 -12.32 5.97
N VAL A 153 9.18 -12.12 6.73
CA VAL A 153 9.03 -11.00 7.68
C VAL A 153 8.75 -11.57 9.06
N ASP A 154 9.64 -11.29 10.02
CA ASP A 154 9.49 -11.77 11.39
C ASP A 154 8.52 -10.91 12.20
N TRP A 155 7.23 -11.14 11.97
CA TRP A 155 6.14 -10.47 12.69
C TRP A 155 6.12 -10.77 14.20
N THR A 156 6.82 -11.79 14.68
CA THR A 156 6.84 -12.11 16.12
C THR A 156 7.72 -11.15 16.91
N ARG A 157 8.66 -10.48 16.22
CA ARG A 157 9.55 -9.47 16.79
C ARG A 157 9.00 -8.05 16.69
N ILE A 158 7.88 -7.85 16.00
CA ILE A 158 7.26 -6.55 15.79
C ILE A 158 6.11 -6.38 16.77
N THR A 159 6.23 -5.43 17.69
CA THR A 159 5.13 -5.04 18.57
C THR A 159 4.28 -3.98 17.88
N VAL A 160 3.13 -4.36 17.35
CA VAL A 160 2.20 -3.42 16.70
C VAL A 160 1.04 -3.09 17.63
N PRO A 161 0.84 -1.83 18.04
CA PRO A 161 -0.32 -1.42 18.82
C PRO A 161 -1.64 -1.73 18.10
N ALA A 162 -2.64 -2.19 18.87
CA ALA A 162 -4.00 -2.32 18.36
C ALA A 162 -4.63 -0.94 18.11
N LEU A 163 -5.44 -0.82 17.05
CA LEU A 163 -6.22 0.39 16.79
C LEU A 163 -7.32 0.56 17.84
N LEU A 164 -7.51 1.80 18.28
CA LEU A 164 -8.51 2.18 19.28
C LEU A 164 -9.61 3.04 18.63
N GLY A 165 -10.82 2.97 19.18
CA GLY A 165 -11.93 3.81 18.73
C GLY A 165 -12.52 3.39 17.38
N GLU A 166 -12.94 4.37 16.59
CA GLU A 166 -13.50 4.14 15.26
C GLU A 166 -12.38 3.82 14.27
N VAL A 167 -12.43 2.64 13.65
CA VAL A 167 -11.41 2.17 12.70
C VAL A 167 -11.85 2.47 11.27
N ALA A 168 -10.90 2.90 10.42
CA ALA A 168 -11.15 3.14 9.00
C ALA A 168 -11.64 1.87 8.28
N ARG A 169 -12.50 2.04 7.27
CA ARG A 169 -13.15 0.93 6.55
C ARG A 169 -13.14 1.17 5.05
N PRO A 170 -13.32 0.11 4.23
CA PRO A 170 -13.52 0.26 2.79
C PRO A 170 -14.55 1.32 2.43
N GLY A 171 -14.23 2.19 1.47
CA GLY A 171 -15.05 3.34 1.06
C GLY A 171 -14.85 4.60 1.90
N GLY A 172 -14.05 4.54 2.98
CA GLY A 172 -13.65 5.71 3.77
C GLY A 172 -12.41 6.42 3.22
N PHE A 173 -12.15 7.62 3.74
CA PHE A 173 -10.95 8.41 3.48
C PHE A 173 -10.28 8.79 4.80
N VAL A 174 -8.95 8.86 4.81
CA VAL A 174 -8.14 9.24 5.97
C VAL A 174 -7.12 10.31 5.56
N THR A 175 -6.42 10.90 6.52
CA THR A 175 -5.29 11.79 6.25
C THR A 175 -4.04 11.28 6.96
N VAL A 176 -2.94 11.23 6.22
CA VAL A 176 -1.62 10.88 6.74
C VAL A 176 -0.78 12.11 7.09
N ARG A 177 -1.23 13.31 6.68
CA ARG A 177 -0.57 14.59 6.97
C ARG A 177 -1.07 15.15 8.30
N ALA A 178 -0.19 15.86 9.01
CA ALA A 178 -0.54 16.49 10.28
C ALA A 178 -1.75 17.42 10.13
N ALA A 179 -2.54 17.49 11.20
CA ALA A 179 -3.89 18.05 11.31
C ALA A 179 -4.02 19.57 11.09
N GLU A 180 -3.39 20.14 10.05
CA GLU A 180 -3.62 21.52 9.62
C GLU A 180 -4.83 21.65 8.67
N PHE A 181 -5.38 20.52 8.21
CA PHE A 181 -6.55 20.53 7.34
C PHE A 181 -7.83 20.55 8.17
N GLY A 182 -8.61 21.62 8.00
CA GLY A 182 -9.93 21.77 8.58
C GLY A 182 -10.87 20.64 8.16
N GLU A 183 -11.90 20.39 8.98
CA GLU A 183 -12.97 19.46 8.62
C GLU A 183 -13.62 19.93 7.32
N VAL A 184 -13.60 19.07 6.30
CA VAL A 184 -14.32 19.37 5.05
C VAL A 184 -15.79 19.10 5.31
N GLU A 185 -16.54 20.15 5.62
CA GLU A 185 -18.00 20.10 5.74
C GLU A 185 -18.64 20.21 4.34
N GLY A 186 -19.48 19.23 3.96
CA GLY A 186 -20.26 19.25 2.72
C GLY A 186 -20.14 17.97 1.89
N GLU A 187 -20.77 17.95 0.72
CA GLU A 187 -20.54 16.92 -0.30
C GLU A 187 -19.26 17.29 -1.08
N ALA A 188 -18.14 16.69 -0.72
CA ALA A 188 -16.91 16.70 -1.50
C ALA A 188 -16.85 15.44 -2.37
N ASP A 189 -16.58 15.61 -3.66
CA ASP A 189 -16.26 14.46 -4.51
C ASP A 189 -14.87 13.91 -4.16
N GLU A 190 -14.58 12.69 -4.64
CA GLU A 190 -13.29 12.02 -4.39
C GLU A 190 -12.09 12.86 -4.85
N LYS A 191 -12.25 13.62 -5.94
CA LYS A 191 -11.18 14.47 -6.47
C LYS A 191 -10.86 15.59 -5.49
N ALA A 192 -11.87 16.27 -4.95
CA ALA A 192 -11.69 17.33 -3.97
C ALA A 192 -11.04 16.81 -2.68
N LEU A 193 -11.38 15.59 -2.25
CA LEU A 193 -10.75 14.95 -1.09
C LEU A 193 -9.27 14.65 -1.33
N ARG A 194 -8.92 14.10 -2.51
CA ARG A 194 -7.52 13.84 -2.88
C ARG A 194 -6.71 15.13 -3.02
N ASP A 195 -7.29 16.16 -3.63
CA ASP A 195 -6.68 17.49 -3.75
C ASP A 195 -6.45 18.13 -2.37
N ALA A 196 -7.32 17.82 -1.39
CA ALA A 196 -7.18 18.21 0.01
C ALA A 196 -6.22 17.31 0.83
N GLY A 197 -5.61 16.30 0.20
CA GLY A 197 -4.62 15.43 0.84
C GLY A 197 -5.21 14.24 1.59
N TYR A 198 -6.48 13.91 1.39
CA TYR A 198 -7.07 12.69 1.91
C TYR A 198 -6.74 11.49 1.01
N ILE A 199 -6.44 10.37 1.64
CA ILE A 199 -6.11 9.10 1.00
C ILE A 199 -7.28 8.13 1.23
N PRO A 200 -7.79 7.44 0.19
CA PRO A 200 -8.83 6.44 0.37
C PRO A 200 -8.32 5.24 1.16
N TYR A 201 -9.21 4.58 1.88
CA TYR A 201 -8.96 3.21 2.33
C TYR A 201 -8.67 2.33 1.12
N GLY A 202 -7.54 1.65 1.11
CA GLY A 202 -7.08 0.93 -0.08
C GLY A 202 -5.59 1.07 -0.30
N CYS A 203 -5.15 0.76 -1.51
CA CYS A 203 -3.80 1.05 -1.97
C CYS A 203 -3.84 2.33 -2.80
N THR A 204 -2.91 3.23 -2.55
CA THR A 204 -2.55 4.30 -3.48
C THR A 204 -1.08 4.18 -3.79
N ASP A 205 -0.75 4.00 -5.07
CA ASP A 205 0.63 3.93 -5.53
C ASP A 205 0.87 5.01 -6.59
N SER A 206 1.91 5.79 -6.35
CA SER A 206 2.40 6.82 -7.26
C SER A 206 3.78 6.43 -7.78
N GLU A 207 3.80 5.70 -8.88
CA GLU A 207 5.03 5.37 -9.61
C GLU A 207 5.29 6.43 -10.68
N SER A 208 6.56 6.74 -10.99
CA SER A 208 6.94 7.65 -12.08
C SER A 208 8.20 7.18 -12.78
#